data_AF-A0A940F1Q8-F1
#
_entry.id   AF-A0A940F1Q8-F1
#
_cell.length_a   1.000
_cell.length_b   1.000
_cell.length_c   1.000
_cell.angle_alpha   90.00
_cell.angle_beta   90.00
_cell.angle_gamma   90.00
#
_symmetry.space_group_name_H-M   'P 1'
#
loop_
_entity.id
_entity.type
_entity.pdbx_description
1 polymer ?
#
loop_
_entity_poly.entity_id
_entity_poly.type
_entity_poly.pdbx_seq_one_letter_code
_entity_poly.pdbx_strand_id
1 'polypeptide(L)' 'MDSNLHSLSRQLIELRIEHADLDASIDRLSDAVSRDELLLRRLKKRRLALRDEIARLERLLDPQEPA' A
#
# COMPACT_ATOMS: atom_id res chain seq x y z
N MET A 1 -10.68 21.55 13.84
CA MET A 1 -9.40 21.17 13.17
C MET A 1 -9.55 19.85 12.42
N ASP A 2 -10.78 19.49 12.02
CA ASP A 2 -11.19 18.13 11.70
C ASP A 2 -11.13 17.81 10.19
N SER A 3 -11.09 18.85 9.35
CA SER A 3 -11.02 18.71 7.89
C SER A 3 -9.80 17.94 7.41
N ASN A 4 -8.69 17.99 8.14
CA ASN A 4 -7.45 17.29 7.78
C ASN A 4 -7.54 15.78 8.03
N LEU A 5 -8.25 15.36 9.07
CA LEU A 5 -8.43 13.94 9.41
C LEU A 5 -9.29 13.21 8.35
N HIS A 6 -10.28 13.93 7.81
CA HIS A 6 -11.13 13.44 6.73
C HIS A 6 -10.33 13.25 5.43
N SER A 7 -9.40 14.15 5.11
CA SER A 7 -8.51 13.98 3.95
C SER A 7 -7.51 12.84 4.13
N LEU A 8 -6.94 12.68 5.33
CA LEU A 8 -6.00 11.59 5.62
C LEU A 8 -6.69 10.22 5.57
N SER A 9 -7.91 10.12 6.09
CA SER A 9 -8.72 8.89 6.03
C SER A 9 -9.05 8.51 4.58
N ARG A 10 -9.39 9.50 3.74
CA ARG A 10 -9.63 9.28 2.31
C ARG A 10 -8.37 8.80 1.59
N GLN A 11 -7.24 9.43 1.87
CA GLN A 11 -5.94 9.04 1.31
C GLN A 11 -5.53 7.62 1.74
N LEU A 12 -5.80 7.24 3.00
CA LEU A 12 -5.57 5.90 3.50
C LEU A 12 -6.39 4.86 2.72
N ILE A 13 -7.66 5.15 2.43
CA ILE A 13 -8.52 4.26 1.63
C ILE A 13 -7.96 4.10 0.21
N GLU A 14 -7.58 5.20 -0.44
CA GLU A 14 -6.98 5.18 -1.78
C GLU A 14 -5.71 4.32 -1.83
N LEU A 15 -4.82 4.49 -0.84
CA LEU A 15 -3.58 3.70 -0.76
C LEU A 15 -3.85 2.21 -0.51
N ARG A 16 -4.86 1.87 0.30
CA ARG A 16 -5.25 0.47 0.54
C ARG A 16 -5.81 -0.18 -0.73
N ILE A 17 -6.59 0.56 -1.51
CA ILE A 17 -7.08 0.10 -2.83
C ILE A 17 -5.89 -0.12 -3.77
N GLU A 18 -4.99 0.86 -3.91
CA GLU A 18 -3.80 0.72 -4.76
C GLU A 18 -2.93 -0.46 -4.34
N HIS A 19 -2.74 -0.67 -3.04
CA HIS A 19 -2.00 -1.82 -2.51
C HIS A 19 -2.67 -3.15 -2.89
N ALA A 20 -4.00 -3.25 -2.75
CA ALA A 20 -4.74 -4.47 -3.10
C ALA A 20 -4.68 -4.78 -4.61
N ASP A 21 -4.81 -3.75 -5.45
CA ASP A 21 -4.68 -3.90 -6.91
C ASP A 21 -3.27 -4.33 -7.32
N LEU A 22 -2.25 -3.80 -6.63
CA LEU A 22 -0.87 -4.17 -6.85
C LEU A 22 -0.59 -5.62 -6.42
N ASP A 23 -1.16 -6.07 -5.30
CA ASP A 23 -1.10 -7.46 -4.87
C ASP A 23 -1.72 -8.40 -5.90
N ALA A 24 -2.94 -8.12 -6.34
CA ALA A 24 -3.60 -8.92 -7.37
C ALA A 24 -2.80 -8.94 -8.69
N SER A 25 -2.11 -7.85 -9.01
CA SER A 25 -1.24 -7.78 -10.19
C SER A 25 0.02 -8.62 -10.03
N ILE A 26 0.64 -8.63 -8.84
CA ILE A 26 1.79 -9.47 -8.51
C ILE A 26 1.42 -10.95 -8.61
N ASP A 27 0.25 -11.34 -8.10
CA ASP A 27 -0.20 -12.74 -8.11
C ASP A 27 -0.41 -13.23 -9.56
N ARG A 28 -1.12 -12.46 -10.39
CA ARG A 28 -1.29 -12.77 -11.82
C ARG A 28 0.04 -12.89 -12.56
N LEU A 29 1.00 -12.02 -12.27
CA LEU A 29 2.30 -12.04 -12.91
C LEU A 29 3.17 -13.20 -12.43
N SER A 30 2.99 -13.61 -11.17
CA SER A 30 3.66 -14.76 -10.57
C SER A 30 3.16 -16.07 -11.18
N ASP A 31 1.90 -16.13 -11.62
CA ASP A 31 1.35 -17.34 -12.25
C ASP A 31 1.62 -17.43 -13.76
N ALA A 32 2.14 -16.38 -14.38
CA ALA A 32 2.47 -16.36 -15.79
C ALA A 32 3.66 -17.29 -16.13
N VAL A 33 3.56 -18.04 -17.24
CA VAL A 33 4.60 -18.97 -17.72
C VAL A 33 5.93 -18.26 -18.04
N SER A 34 5.86 -16.99 -18.47
CA SER A 34 7.01 -16.12 -18.68
C SER A 34 7.11 -15.11 -17.53
N ARG A 35 7.59 -15.56 -16.37
CA ARG A 35 7.82 -14.67 -15.22
C ARG A 35 8.88 -13.63 -15.55
N ASP A 36 8.45 -12.39 -15.75
CA ASP A 36 9.36 -11.25 -15.75
C ASP A 36 9.77 -10.95 -14.30
N GLU A 37 10.88 -11.56 -13.87
CA GLU A 37 11.40 -11.40 -12.52
C GLU A 37 11.75 -9.95 -12.18
N LEU A 38 12.22 -9.16 -13.15
CA LEU A 38 12.60 -7.77 -12.91
C LEU A 38 11.35 -6.93 -12.63
N LEU A 39 10.30 -7.12 -13.43
CA LEU A 39 9.02 -6.49 -13.19
C LEU A 39 8.44 -6.92 -11.84
N LEU A 40 8.45 -8.21 -11.53
CA LEU A 40 7.96 -8.73 -10.25
C LEU A 40 8.70 -8.12 -9.04
N ARG A 41 10.03 -7.99 -9.12
CA ARG A 41 10.84 -7.32 -8.08
C ARG A 41 10.47 -5.85 -7.93
N ARG A 42 10.23 -5.13 -9.02
CA ARG A 42 9.79 -3.72 -9.00
C ARG A 42 8.41 -3.57 -8.35
N LEU A 43 7.45 -4.43 -8.72
CA LEU A 43 6.11 -4.41 -8.15
C LEU A 43 6.13 -4.71 -6.66
N LYS A 44 6.87 -5.75 -6.22
CA LYS A 44 7.04 -6.07 -4.80
C LYS A 44 7.66 -4.90 -4.01
N LYS A 45 8.64 -4.19 -4.58
CA LYS A 45 9.23 -2.99 -3.96
C LYS A 45 8.20 -1.87 -3.82
N ARG A 46 7.38 -1.63 -4.86
CA ARG A 46 6.30 -0.63 -4.81
C ARG A 46 5.25 -1.01 -3.76
N ARG A 47 4.90 -2.29 -3.65
CA ARG A 47 3.98 -2.80 -2.62
C ARG A 47 4.49 -2.53 -1.21
N LEU A 48 5.77 -2.81 -0.96
CA LEU A 48 6.39 -2.51 0.33
C LEU A 48 6.30 -1.01 0.66
N ALA A 49 6.62 -0.14 -0.30
CA ALA A 49 6.52 1.31 -0.10
C ALA A 49 5.08 1.76 0.21
N LEU A 50 4.07 1.22 -0.50
CA LEU A 50 2.66 1.50 -0.21
C LEU A 50 2.26 1.03 1.19
N ARG A 51 2.71 -0.16 1.61
CA ARG A 51 2.45 -0.67 2.96
C ARG A 51 3.06 0.23 4.04
N ASP A 52 4.28 0.70 3.81
CA ASP A 52 4.96 1.60 4.75
C ASP A 52 4.28 2.99 4.81
N GLU A 53 3.74 3.47 3.69
CA GLU A 53 2.90 4.67 3.61
C GLU A 53 1.61 4.53 4.41
N ILE A 54 0.88 3.43 4.17
CA ILE A 54 -0.36 3.06 4.87
C ILE A 54 -0.09 3.06 6.37
N ALA A 55 0.94 2.33 6.82
CA ALA A 55 1.27 2.23 8.24
C ALA A 55 1.64 3.60 8.85
N ARG A 56 2.26 4.49 8.07
CA ARG A 56 2.55 5.86 8.53
C ARG A 56 1.30 6.71 8.66
N LEU A 57 0.38 6.64 7.69
CA LEU A 57 -0.90 7.36 7.75
C LEU A 57 -1.81 6.82 8.85
N GLU A 58 -1.82 5.50 9.07
CA GLU A 58 -2.53 4.88 10.19
C GLU A 58 -2.01 5.41 11.52
N ARG A 59 -0.69 5.52 11.72
CA ARG A 59 -0.11 6.13 12.92
C ARG A 59 -0.43 7.62 13.08
N LEU A 60 -0.67 8.35 12.00
CA LEU A 60 -1.06 9.76 12.05
C LEU A 60 -2.56 9.93 12.39
N LEU A 61 -3.40 9.02 11.90
CA LEU A 61 -4.84 8.99 12.18
C LEU A 61 -5.16 8.43 13.57
N ASP A 62 -4.39 7.44 14.00
CA ASP A 62 -4.49 6.78 15.29
C ASP A 62 -3.08 6.60 15.86
N PRO A 63 -2.54 7.62 16.56
CA PRO A 63 -1.26 7.53 17.23
C PRO A 63 -1.36 6.54 18.40
N GLN A 64 -1.20 5.26 18.09
CA GLN A 64 -0.96 4.23 19.09
C GLN A 64 0.36 4.59 19.79
N GLU A 65 0.29 5.01 21.05
CA GLU A 65 1.46 5.18 21.91
C GLU A 65 2.32 3.92 21.81
N PRO A 66 3.61 4.02 21.46
CA PRO A 66 4.50 2.87 21.60
C PRO A 66 4.58 2.55 23.09
N ALA A 67 4.04 1.39 23.47
CA ALA A 67 4.14 0.80 24.80
C ALA A 67 5.59 0.61 25.25
#